data_AF-A0A6P2GJQ8-F1
#
_entry.id   AF-A0A6P2GJQ8-F1
#
_cell.length_a   1.000
_cell.length_b   1.000
_cell.length_c   1.000
_cell.angle_alpha   90.00
_cell.angle_beta   90.00
_cell.angle_gamma   90.00
#
_symmetry.space_group_name_H-M   'P 1'
#
loop_
_entity.id
_entity.type
_entity.pdbx_description
1 polymer ?
#
loop_
_entity_poly.entity_id
_entity_poly.type
_entity_poly.pdbx_seq_one_letter_code
_entity_poly.pdbx_strand_id
1 'polypeptide(L)'
;MSEPTSPARRAFGAIAPALADYTDNVLFGDVWQRPGLSPRDRSLITVASLVALYRVNELPFHLKKALDNGLTRDELIEAITHLAFYSGWPTASSALPIAQRIFDEAGV
;
A
#
# COMPACT_ATOMS: atom_id res chain seq x y z
N MET A 1 -13.14 -28.89 -5.14
CA MET A 1 -12.69 -28.07 -4.00
C MET A 1 -12.93 -26.62 -4.39
N SER A 2 -13.77 -25.89 -3.65
CA SER A 2 -13.86 -24.44 -3.83
C SER A 2 -12.51 -23.82 -3.49
N GLU A 3 -11.94 -23.01 -4.38
CA GLU A 3 -10.73 -22.26 -4.07
C GLU A 3 -10.91 -21.46 -2.78
N PRO A 4 -9.86 -21.32 -1.95
CA PRO A 4 -9.93 -20.45 -0.78
C PRO A 4 -10.29 -19.03 -1.24
N THR A 5 -11.36 -18.48 -0.66
CA THR A 5 -11.85 -17.14 -1.02
C THR A 5 -10.76 -16.11 -0.79
N SER A 6 -10.47 -15.29 -1.81
CA SER A 6 -9.47 -14.22 -1.74
C SER A 6 -9.76 -13.22 -0.60
N PRO A 7 -8.76 -12.45 -0.14
CA PRO A 7 -8.98 -11.39 0.85
C PRO A 7 -10.08 -10.41 0.44
N ALA A 8 -10.13 -10.01 -0.83
CA ALA A 8 -11.15 -9.10 -1.36
C ALA A 8 -12.56 -9.72 -1.32
N ARG A 9 -12.68 -10.99 -1.73
CA ARG A 9 -13.93 -11.75 -1.67
C ARG A 9 -14.45 -11.89 -0.24
N ARG A 10 -13.58 -12.06 0.75
CA ARG A 10 -13.97 -12.08 2.17
C ARG A 10 -14.39 -10.71 2.68
N ALA A 11 -13.68 -9.64 2.31
CA ALA A 11 -13.91 -8.32 2.85
C ALA A 11 -15.22 -7.69 2.34
N PHE A 12 -15.52 -7.82 1.05
CA PHE A 12 -16.68 -7.16 0.44
C PHE A 12 -17.36 -7.97 -0.67
N GLY A 13 -17.01 -9.24 -0.87
CA GLY A 13 -17.63 -10.06 -1.92
C GLY A 13 -19.13 -10.27 -1.77
N ALA A 14 -19.67 -10.22 -0.54
CA ALA A 14 -21.11 -10.35 -0.29
C ALA A 14 -21.92 -9.10 -0.66
N ILE A 15 -21.32 -7.90 -0.56
CA ILE A 15 -21.99 -6.62 -0.83
C ILE A 15 -21.64 -6.05 -2.20
N ALA A 16 -20.41 -6.28 -2.67
CA ALA A 16 -19.86 -5.75 -3.91
C ALA A 16 -18.99 -6.81 -4.62
N PRO A 17 -19.59 -7.89 -5.16
CA PRO A 17 -18.85 -9.00 -5.78
C PRO A 17 -17.98 -8.55 -6.96
N ALA A 18 -18.46 -7.60 -7.78
CA ALA A 18 -17.69 -7.06 -8.89
C ALA A 18 -16.43 -6.32 -8.43
N LEU A 19 -16.50 -5.59 -7.31
CA LEU A 19 -15.31 -4.94 -6.76
C LEU A 19 -14.28 -5.96 -6.31
N ALA A 20 -14.71 -7.07 -5.69
CA ALA A 20 -13.81 -8.15 -5.31
C ALA A 20 -13.13 -8.78 -6.53
N ASP A 21 -13.88 -8.99 -7.62
CA ASP A 21 -13.33 -9.46 -8.89
C ASP A 21 -12.33 -8.49 -9.51
N TYR A 22 -12.58 -7.18 -9.47
CA TYR A 22 -11.62 -6.19 -9.96
C TYR A 22 -10.36 -6.14 -9.09
N THR A 23 -10.48 -6.27 -7.77
CA THR A 23 -9.32 -6.34 -6.88
C THR A 23 -8.44 -7.55 -7.19
N ASP A 24 -9.04 -8.72 -7.37
CA ASP A 24 -8.29 -9.95 -7.62
C ASP A 24 -7.70 -9.98 -9.03
N ASN A 25 -8.53 -9.79 -10.05
CA ASN A 25 -8.14 -10.05 -11.44
C ASN A 25 -7.47 -8.85 -12.12
N VAL A 26 -7.99 -7.64 -11.90
CA VAL A 26 -7.50 -6.44 -12.60
C VAL A 26 -6.37 -5.78 -11.81
N LEU A 27 -6.59 -5.50 -10.53
CA LEU A 27 -5.60 -4.82 -9.71
C LEU A 27 -4.39 -5.72 -9.43
N PHE A 28 -4.56 -6.78 -8.64
CA PHE A 28 -3.42 -7.62 -8.23
C PHE A 28 -3.02 -8.67 -9.27
N GLY A 29 -3.98 -9.16 -10.07
CA GLY A 29 -3.75 -10.15 -11.13
C GLY A 29 -3.13 -9.61 -12.41
N ASP A 30 -3.32 -8.33 -12.74
CA ASP A 30 -2.73 -7.68 -13.93
C ASP A 30 -1.87 -6.47 -13.55
N VAL A 31 -2.48 -5.36 -13.09
CA VAL A 31 -1.77 -4.07 -12.93
C VAL A 31 -0.51 -4.20 -12.05
N TRP A 32 -0.57 -4.96 -10.97
CA TRP A 32 0.58 -5.20 -10.09
C TRP A 32 1.64 -6.15 -10.67
N GLN A 33 1.30 -6.93 -11.70
CA GLN A 33 2.20 -7.88 -12.38
C GLN A 33 2.89 -7.29 -13.63
N ARG A 34 2.48 -6.10 -14.09
CA ARG A 34 3.02 -5.50 -15.32
C ARG A 34 4.54 -5.27 -15.19
N PRO A 35 5.36 -5.70 -16.18
CA PRO A 35 6.82 -5.74 -16.02
C PRO A 35 7.51 -4.37 -16.13
N GLY A 36 6.82 -3.33 -16.60
CA GLY A 36 7.41 -2.00 -16.80
C GLY A 36 7.78 -1.26 -15.50
N LEU A 37 7.37 -1.76 -14.34
CA LEU A 37 7.77 -1.22 -13.04
C LEU A 37 7.92 -2.37 -12.05
N SER A 38 9.04 -2.38 -11.31
CA SER A 38 9.32 -3.41 -10.32
C SER A 38 8.26 -3.41 -9.20
N PRO A 39 8.03 -4.54 -8.49
CA PRO A 39 7.14 -4.55 -7.34
C PRO A 39 7.56 -3.56 -6.25
N ARG A 40 8.87 -3.35 -6.08
CA ARG A 40 9.44 -2.34 -5.17
C ARG A 40 8.98 -0.95 -5.56
N ASP A 41 9.26 -0.51 -6.77
CA ASP A 41 8.96 0.86 -7.20
C ASP A 41 7.44 1.09 -7.29
N ARG A 42 6.67 0.05 -7.64
CA ARG A 42 5.21 0.09 -7.60
C ARG A 42 4.66 0.31 -6.20
N SER A 43 5.25 -0.34 -5.19
CA SER A 43 4.92 -0.09 -3.79
C SER A 43 5.28 1.33 -3.37
N LEU A 44 6.47 1.83 -3.75
CA LEU A 44 6.90 3.20 -3.44
C LEU A 44 5.91 4.24 -3.96
N ILE A 45 5.53 4.17 -5.24
CA ILE A 45 4.57 5.14 -5.82
C ILE A 45 3.17 4.99 -5.22
N THR A 46 2.78 3.79 -4.80
CA THR A 46 1.49 3.56 -4.14
C THR A 46 1.49 4.22 -2.76
N VAL A 47 2.51 3.95 -1.93
CA VAL A 47 2.67 4.60 -0.62
C VAL A 47 2.70 6.12 -0.77
N ALA A 48 3.49 6.65 -1.70
CA ALA A 48 3.57 8.08 -1.93
C ALA A 48 2.21 8.70 -2.31
N SER A 49 1.44 8.02 -3.18
CA SER A 49 0.10 8.46 -3.56
C SER A 49 -0.88 8.44 -2.38
N LEU A 50 -0.83 7.40 -1.53
CA LEU A 50 -1.71 7.30 -0.37
C LEU A 50 -1.43 8.38 0.68
N VAL A 51 -0.15 8.69 0.91
CA VAL A 51 0.28 9.79 1.79
C VAL A 51 -0.24 11.12 1.24
N ALA A 52 0.06 11.43 -0.03
CA ALA A 52 -0.34 12.69 -0.66
C ALA A 52 -1.86 12.90 -0.70
N LEU A 53 -2.65 11.82 -0.74
CA LEU A 53 -4.12 11.86 -0.80
C LEU A 53 -4.82 11.66 0.56
N TYR A 54 -4.09 11.65 1.69
CA TYR A 54 -4.65 11.34 3.02
C TYR A 54 -5.42 10.01 3.10
N ARG A 55 -5.04 9.01 2.29
CA ARG A 55 -5.65 7.67 2.32
C ARG A 55 -5.00 6.80 3.39
N VAL A 56 -5.02 7.31 4.61
CA VAL A 56 -4.36 6.72 5.80
C VAL A 56 -4.93 5.36 6.19
N ASN A 57 -6.17 5.05 5.78
CA ASN A 57 -6.80 3.75 5.99
C ASN A 57 -6.14 2.62 5.19
N GLU A 58 -5.63 2.90 3.99
CA GLU A 58 -4.97 1.90 3.13
C GLU A 58 -3.45 1.84 3.36
N LEU A 59 -2.88 2.89 3.96
CA LEU A 59 -1.44 3.04 4.16
C LEU A 59 -0.80 1.87 4.94
N PRO A 60 -1.40 1.32 6.02
CA PRO A 60 -0.83 0.18 6.75
C PRO A 60 -0.53 -1.04 5.85
N PHE A 61 -1.48 -1.42 5.01
CA PHE A 61 -1.33 -2.56 4.11
C PHE A 61 -0.21 -2.32 3.10
N HIS A 62 -0.17 -1.14 2.49
CA HIS A 62 0.80 -0.82 1.45
C HIS A 62 2.20 -0.55 2.00
N LEU A 63 2.36 -0.09 3.24
CA LEU A 63 3.67 -0.01 3.90
C LEU A 63 4.24 -1.40 4.15
N LYS A 64 3.43 -2.33 4.66
CA LYS A 64 3.88 -3.73 4.82
C LYS A 64 4.27 -4.35 3.48
N LYS A 65 3.43 -4.17 2.46
CA LYS A 65 3.72 -4.64 1.09
C LYS A 65 4.96 -3.97 0.48
N ALA A 66 5.27 -2.73 0.86
CA ALA A 66 6.49 -2.05 0.44
C ALA A 66 7.73 -2.71 1.03
N LEU A 67 7.72 -3.01 2.33
CA LEU A 67 8.79 -3.76 3.00
C LEU A 67 8.97 -5.15 2.39
N ASP A 68 7.86 -5.90 2.20
CA ASP A 68 7.89 -7.23 1.58
C ASP A 68 8.48 -7.20 0.15
N ASN A 69 8.30 -6.09 -0.57
CA ASN A 69 8.84 -5.87 -1.91
C ASN A 69 10.27 -5.27 -1.91
N GLY A 70 10.90 -5.09 -0.74
CA GLY A 70 12.30 -4.71 -0.60
C GLY A 70 12.59 -3.22 -0.45
N LEU A 71 11.59 -2.38 -0.13
CA LEU A 71 11.87 -1.03 0.38
C LEU A 71 12.37 -1.10 1.82
N THR A 72 13.31 -0.22 2.17
CA THR A 72 13.79 -0.12 3.56
C THR A 72 12.96 0.88 4.38
N ARG A 73 13.08 0.77 5.70
CA ARG A 73 12.55 1.76 6.65
C ARG A 73 13.02 3.18 6.30
N ASP A 74 14.32 3.33 6.06
CA ASP A 74 14.93 4.63 5.76
C ASP A 74 14.39 5.22 4.45
N GLU A 75 14.26 4.42 3.39
CA GLU A 75 13.70 4.87 2.11
C GLU A 75 12.24 5.33 2.24
N LEU A 76 11.44 4.63 3.05
CA LEU A 76 10.05 4.99 3.29
C LEU A 76 9.94 6.26 4.15
N ILE A 77 10.78 6.42 5.17
CA ILE A 77 10.85 7.64 5.99
C ILE A 77 11.24 8.84 5.12
N GLU A 78 12.26 8.69 4.27
CA GLU A 78 12.70 9.75 3.36
C GLU A 78 11.62 10.11 2.35
N ALA A 79 10.94 9.13 1.75
CA ALA A 79 9.84 9.39 0.84
C ALA A 79 8.69 10.16 1.51
N ILE A 80 8.27 9.74 2.71
CA ILE A 80 7.22 10.43 3.48
C ILE A 80 7.65 11.85 3.85
N THR A 81 8.90 12.03 4.29
CA THR A 81 9.45 13.34 4.65
C THR A 81 9.52 14.26 3.44
N HIS A 82 9.95 13.75 2.28
CA HIS A 82 10.00 14.50 1.03
C HIS A 82 8.61 14.99 0.60
N LEU A 83 7.57 14.17 0.81
CA LEU A 83 6.19 14.52 0.50
C LEU A 83 5.62 15.65 1.35
N ALA A 84 6.20 15.97 2.51
CA ALA A 84 5.80 17.14 3.29
C ALA A 84 5.92 18.44 2.48
N PHE A 85 6.89 18.52 1.57
CA PHE A 85 7.15 19.69 0.73
C PHE A 85 6.24 19.77 -0.50
N TYR A 86 5.79 18.62 -1.03
CA TYR A 86 5.01 18.57 -2.28
C TYR A 86 3.51 18.36 -2.07
N SER A 87 3.14 17.75 -0.95
CA SER A 87 1.73 17.47 -0.59
C SER A 87 1.31 18.11 0.73
N GLY A 88 2.18 18.94 1.31
CA GLY A 88 1.93 19.70 2.54
C GLY A 88 2.29 18.93 3.81
N TRP A 89 2.76 19.66 4.82
CA TRP A 89 3.23 19.10 6.10
C TRP A 89 2.27 18.08 6.76
N PRO A 90 0.94 18.30 6.79
CA PRO A 90 0.09 17.41 7.56
C PRO A 90 -0.15 16.05 6.90
N THR A 91 0.16 15.86 5.60
CA THR A 91 0.11 14.52 4.97
C THR A 91 1.22 13.63 5.54
N ALA A 92 2.44 14.15 5.56
CA ALA A 92 3.61 13.48 6.10
C ALA A 92 3.49 13.24 7.62
N SER A 93 3.07 14.26 8.38
CA SER A 93 2.94 14.12 9.83
C SER A 93 1.85 13.13 10.24
N SER A 94 0.80 12.96 9.42
CA SER A 94 -0.24 11.93 9.65
C SER A 94 0.25 10.53 9.27
N ALA A 95 1.14 10.42 8.28
CA ALA A 95 1.67 9.14 7.81
C ALA A 95 2.75 8.56 8.73
N LEU A 96 3.63 9.40 9.30
CA LEU A 96 4.78 8.94 10.09
C LEU A 96 4.42 8.06 11.29
N PRO A 97 3.42 8.39 12.14
CA PRO A 97 3.01 7.51 13.23
C PRO A 97 2.48 6.15 12.76
N ILE A 98 1.81 6.11 11.60
CA ILE A 98 1.34 4.87 10.98
C ILE A 98 2.54 4.05 10.51
N ALA A 99 3.51 4.69 9.86
CA ALA A 99 4.74 4.04 9.40
C ALA A 99 5.53 3.46 10.57
N GLN A 100 5.73 4.21 11.65
CA GLN A 100 6.41 3.72 12.84
C GLN A 100 5.77 2.45 13.40
N ARG A 101 4.43 2.43 13.53
CA ARG A 101 3.72 1.24 13.99
C ARG A 101 3.96 0.02 13.10
N ILE A 102 3.96 0.20 11.78
CA ILE A 102 4.20 -0.91 10.84
C ILE A 102 5.65 -1.38 10.89
N PHE A 103 6.62 -0.48 11.09
CA PHE A 103 8.02 -0.85 11.28
C PHE A 103 8.21 -1.67 12.57
N ASP A 104 7.57 -1.25 13.67
CA ASP A 104 7.59 -1.99 14.94
C ASP A 104 6.98 -3.40 14.79
N GLU A 105 5.83 -3.51 14.09
CA GLU A 105 5.17 -4.79 13.80
C GLU A 105 6.04 -5.71 12.91
N ALA A 106 6.86 -5.14 12.02
CA ALA A 106 7.76 -5.87 11.13
C ALA A 106 9.14 -6.15 11.75
N GLY A 107 9.49 -5.52 12.87
CA GLY A 107 10.78 -5.65 13.53
C GLY A 107 11.94 -4.97 12.80
N VAL A 108 11.69 -3.83 12.13
CA VAL A 108 12.67 -3.04 11.36
C VAL A 108 12.76 -1.59 11.80
#